data_AF-A0A0K8W116-F1
#
_entry.id   AF-A0A0K8W116-F1
#
_cell.length_a   1.000
_cell.length_b   1.000
_cell.length_c   1.000
_cell.angle_alpha   90.00
_cell.angle_beta   90.00
_cell.angle_gamma   90.00
#
_symmetry.space_group_name_H-M   'P 1'
#
loop_
_entity.id
_entity.type
_entity.pdbx_description
1 polymer ?
#
loop_
_entity_poly.entity_id
_entity_poly.type
_entity_poly.pdbx_seq_one_letter_code
_entity_poly.pdbx_strand_id
1 'polypeptide(L)'
;MVDSRERIRGPPRDGREFLTSPRQVLRRLMLLSEGRQYREAAGVVGRLGPSVLRSVIAELPIDLLLEHLPHSAYLLESFFTRLITVNPSPKPDVPIESVVWQLVRLFSYPHESGVRQRCAKLTQAIAQYEPSLRQTLRERRKSFDNAVQGLGVHGLTTDATGQLISLHHALKTELQRHLDIYKMAIHKLEELSMVTAHQDPAHSSHQRLLAINYGDIQQRLIENKTLLTMLDKPALKQLACLVENLSQRVENDKEVLKCVGQVKRLDGKACIEKRPAAGLLMNFAQGCEAVLQLMGPESLPTSPTAICKGSNSSNSSDGYHSDDSNSEETSEMVTQYRTLYLENRADTLEALDGLPQLRHVQNLKAKILFSIIVVSFRYMVQA
;
A
#
# COMPACT_ATOMS: atom_id res chain seq x y z
N MET A 1 27.74 58.88 -61.39
CA MET A 1 26.77 58.93 -60.28
C MET A 1 26.48 57.50 -59.84
N VAL A 2 27.20 57.05 -58.81
CA VAL A 2 26.70 56.54 -57.51
C VAL A 2 26.18 55.09 -57.56
N ASP A 3 27.19 54.21 -57.53
CA ASP A 3 27.34 52.93 -56.82
C ASP A 3 26.15 52.46 -55.93
N SER A 4 25.39 51.47 -56.42
CA SER A 4 24.42 50.69 -55.64
C SER A 4 25.12 49.61 -54.83
N ARG A 5 25.64 49.97 -53.66
CA ARG A 5 26.14 48.99 -52.67
C ARG A 5 24.99 48.43 -51.85
N GLU A 6 24.52 47.25 -52.22
CA GLU A 6 23.72 46.37 -51.36
C GLU A 6 24.50 46.12 -50.06
N ARG A 7 24.06 46.74 -48.97
CA ARG A 7 24.55 46.41 -47.64
C ARG A 7 23.97 45.06 -47.26
N ILE A 8 24.79 44.02 -47.41
CA ILE A 8 24.58 42.71 -46.77
C ILE A 8 24.43 42.98 -45.27
N ARG A 9 23.20 42.89 -44.76
CA ARG A 9 22.92 42.90 -43.32
C ARG A 9 23.59 41.65 -42.73
N GLY A 10 24.69 41.85 -42.01
CA GLY A 10 25.22 40.83 -41.11
C GLY A 10 24.18 40.40 -40.08
N PRO A 11 24.33 39.21 -39.48
CA PRO A 11 23.38 38.70 -38.50
C PRO A 11 23.27 39.68 -37.32
N PRO A 12 22.06 39.90 -36.78
CA PRO A 12 21.86 40.85 -35.70
C PRO A 12 22.65 40.43 -34.46
N ARG A 13 23.39 41.39 -33.90
CA ARG A 13 24.31 41.23 -32.76
C ARG A 13 23.62 41.20 -31.39
N ASP A 14 22.30 40.98 -31.37
CA ASP A 14 21.50 40.79 -30.18
C ASP A 14 20.95 39.36 -30.21
N GLY A 15 21.37 38.52 -29.26
CA GLY A 15 21.01 37.09 -29.14
C GLY A 15 19.53 36.80 -28.83
N ARG A 16 18.61 37.64 -29.31
CA ARG A 16 17.16 37.43 -29.28
C ARG A 16 16.70 36.85 -30.62
N GLU A 17 17.12 35.63 -30.91
CA GLU A 17 16.39 34.80 -31.88
C GLU A 17 15.02 34.50 -31.27
N PHE A 18 13.99 35.21 -31.72
CA PHE A 18 12.62 34.79 -31.45
C PHE A 18 12.40 33.47 -32.16
N LEU A 19 12.56 32.37 -31.42
CA LEU A 19 12.28 31.02 -31.86
C LEU A 19 10.76 30.89 -32.08
N THR A 20 10.31 31.28 -33.27
CA THR A 20 8.90 31.29 -33.66
C THR A 20 8.45 29.97 -34.28
N SER A 21 9.38 29.18 -34.83
CA SER A 21 9.09 27.89 -35.47
C SER A 21 9.24 26.70 -34.50
N PRO A 22 8.16 25.95 -34.20
CA PRO A 22 8.23 24.77 -33.33
C PRO A 22 9.23 23.71 -33.80
N ARG A 23 9.35 23.49 -35.12
CA ARG A 23 10.28 22.53 -35.70
C ARG A 23 11.74 22.89 -35.47
N GLN A 24 12.08 24.18 -35.57
CA GLN A 24 13.44 24.65 -35.31
C GLN A 24 13.78 24.52 -33.83
N VAL A 25 12.82 24.81 -32.95
CA VAL A 25 12.96 24.61 -31.50
C VAL A 25 13.18 23.15 -31.17
N LEU A 26 12.32 22.25 -31.69
CA LEU A 26 12.42 20.82 -31.43
C LEU A 26 13.78 20.27 -31.87
N ARG A 27 14.23 20.60 -33.09
CA ARG A 27 15.56 20.18 -33.59
C ARG A 27 16.68 20.68 -32.69
N ARG A 28 16.63 21.93 -32.24
CA ARG A 28 17.63 22.50 -31.32
C ARG A 28 17.60 21.79 -29.97
N LEU A 29 16.43 21.50 -29.41
CA LEU A 29 16.29 20.79 -28.14
C LEU A 29 16.81 19.37 -28.23
N MET A 30 16.55 18.66 -29.33
CA MET A 30 17.07 17.32 -29.58
C MET A 30 18.61 17.33 -29.66
N LEU A 31 19.20 18.24 -30.44
CA LEU A 31 20.66 18.37 -30.54
C LEU A 31 21.32 18.67 -29.18
N LEU A 32 20.75 19.58 -28.39
CA LEU A 32 21.26 19.88 -27.05
C LEU A 32 21.09 18.70 -26.10
N SER A 33 20.01 17.93 -26.23
CA SER A 33 19.75 16.74 -25.40
C SER A 33 20.71 15.60 -25.73
N GLU A 34 20.99 15.37 -27.02
CA GLU A 34 22.02 14.43 -27.49
C GLU A 34 23.40 14.79 -26.93
N GLY A 35 23.74 16.08 -26.94
CA GLY A 35 24.97 16.62 -26.32
C GLY A 35 24.96 16.65 -24.79
N ARG A 36 23.89 16.17 -24.13
CA ARG A 36 23.68 16.24 -22.67
C ARG A 36 23.72 17.66 -22.08
N GLN A 37 23.51 18.68 -22.91
CA GLN A 37 23.48 20.10 -22.53
C GLN A 37 22.08 20.50 -22.02
N TYR A 38 21.57 19.76 -21.03
CA TYR A 38 20.20 19.93 -20.51
C TYR A 38 19.90 21.32 -19.91
N ARG A 39 20.92 22.00 -19.37
CA ARG A 39 20.78 23.38 -18.86
C ARG A 39 20.55 24.40 -19.96
N GLU A 40 21.27 24.27 -21.07
CA GLU A 40 21.09 25.15 -22.23
C GLU A 40 19.74 24.89 -22.90
N ALA A 41 19.35 23.62 -23.01
CA ALA A 41 18.02 23.23 -23.49
C ALA A 41 16.90 23.83 -22.63
N ALA A 42 17.04 23.82 -21.30
CA ALA A 42 16.08 24.47 -20.39
C ALA A 42 15.98 25.99 -20.64
N GLY A 43 17.12 26.65 -20.91
CA GLY A 43 17.14 28.07 -21.29
C GLY A 43 16.37 28.37 -22.58
N VAL A 44 16.33 27.43 -23.53
CA VAL A 44 15.48 27.53 -24.73
C VAL A 44 14.00 27.42 -24.35
N VAL A 45 13.62 26.44 -23.52
CA VAL A 45 12.24 26.21 -23.06
C VAL A 45 11.67 27.43 -22.33
N GLY A 46 12.47 28.05 -21.46
CA GLY A 46 12.06 29.23 -20.69
C GLY A 46 11.64 30.44 -21.54
N ARG A 47 12.03 30.50 -22.82
CA ARG A 47 11.69 31.58 -23.76
C ARG A 47 10.51 31.26 -24.67
N LEU A 48 9.97 30.05 -24.64
CA LEU A 48 8.89 29.64 -25.54
C LEU A 48 7.54 30.28 -25.16
N GLY A 49 6.80 30.71 -26.16
CA GLY A 49 5.39 31.14 -26.01
C GLY A 49 4.42 29.95 -25.93
N PRO A 50 3.14 30.19 -25.56
CA PRO A 50 2.14 29.14 -25.32
C PRO A 50 1.92 28.18 -26.50
N SER A 51 1.81 28.72 -27.71
CA SER A 51 1.53 27.94 -28.93
C SER A 51 2.72 27.06 -29.34
N VAL A 52 3.92 27.64 -29.32
CA VAL A 52 5.16 26.93 -29.64
C VAL A 52 5.46 25.86 -28.59
N LEU A 53 5.32 26.18 -27.31
CA LEU A 53 5.53 25.24 -26.21
C LEU A 53 4.63 24.00 -26.34
N ARG A 54 3.34 24.19 -26.65
CA ARG A 54 2.39 23.08 -26.85
C ARG A 54 2.81 22.18 -28.02
N SER A 55 3.19 22.80 -29.13
CA SER A 55 3.60 22.05 -30.33
C SER A 55 4.89 21.26 -30.07
N VAL A 56 5.84 21.87 -29.36
CA VAL A 56 7.12 21.24 -29.03
C VAL A 56 6.95 20.09 -28.04
N ILE A 57 6.17 20.25 -26.97
CA ILE A 57 6.00 19.18 -25.96
C ILE A 57 5.26 17.96 -26.54
N ALA A 58 4.33 18.17 -27.47
CA ALA A 58 3.59 17.09 -28.12
C ALA A 58 4.47 16.23 -29.06
N GLU A 59 5.49 16.82 -29.68
CA GLU A 59 6.42 16.13 -30.59
C GLU A 59 7.73 15.70 -29.91
N LEU A 60 7.93 16.04 -28.63
CA LEU A 60 9.17 15.76 -27.92
C LEU A 60 9.23 14.27 -27.50
N PRO A 61 10.32 13.53 -27.81
CA PRO A 61 10.51 12.17 -27.32
C PRO A 61 10.88 12.18 -25.83
N ILE A 62 9.86 12.28 -24.98
CA ILE A 62 10.03 12.35 -23.51
C ILE A 62 10.70 11.09 -22.97
N ASP A 63 10.46 9.91 -23.55
CA ASP A 63 11.08 8.65 -23.13
C ASP A 63 12.61 8.71 -23.17
N LEU A 64 13.20 9.36 -24.18
CA LEU A 64 14.65 9.57 -24.25
C LEU A 64 15.15 10.43 -23.08
N LEU A 65 14.40 11.44 -22.68
CA LEU A 65 14.75 12.27 -21.52
C LEU A 65 14.63 11.48 -20.22
N LEU A 66 13.64 10.58 -20.12
CA LEU A 66 13.45 9.71 -18.96
C LEU A 66 14.58 8.71 -18.77
N GLU A 67 15.16 8.20 -19.85
CA GLU A 67 16.33 7.32 -19.79
C GLU A 67 17.58 8.00 -19.22
N HIS A 68 17.69 9.33 -19.39
CA HIS A 68 18.83 10.13 -18.94
C HIS A 68 18.64 10.75 -17.55
N LEU A 69 17.55 10.46 -16.85
CA LEU A 69 17.39 10.87 -15.45
C LEU A 69 18.51 10.27 -14.59
N PRO A 70 19.05 11.03 -13.61
CA PRO A 70 18.60 12.34 -13.12
C PRO A 70 19.15 13.57 -13.90
N HIS A 71 20.00 13.39 -14.91
CA HIS A 71 20.72 14.50 -15.56
C HIS A 71 19.78 15.40 -16.37
N SER A 72 18.75 14.82 -16.98
CA SER A 72 17.69 15.52 -17.73
C SER A 72 16.65 16.21 -16.83
N ALA A 73 16.71 16.02 -15.50
CA ALA A 73 15.68 16.50 -14.58
C ALA A 73 15.45 18.02 -14.69
N TYR A 74 16.52 18.80 -14.88
CA TYR A 74 16.45 20.25 -15.01
C TYR A 74 15.71 20.71 -16.28
N LEU A 75 15.84 19.96 -17.39
CA LEU A 75 15.11 20.25 -18.62
C LEU A 75 13.61 19.96 -18.44
N LEU A 76 13.28 18.79 -17.87
CA LEU A 76 11.90 18.42 -17.57
C LEU A 76 11.26 19.40 -16.57
N GLU A 77 11.99 19.81 -15.53
CA GLU A 77 11.56 20.84 -14.57
C GLU A 77 11.19 22.13 -15.28
N SER A 78 12.05 22.59 -16.21
CA SER A 78 11.81 23.81 -16.98
C SER A 78 10.56 23.70 -17.85
N PHE A 79 10.30 22.54 -18.45
CA PHE A 79 9.06 22.28 -19.19
C PHE A 79 7.82 22.38 -18.30
N PHE A 80 7.77 21.64 -17.19
CA PHE A 80 6.60 21.66 -16.30
C PHE A 80 6.38 23.05 -15.68
N THR A 81 7.45 23.70 -15.22
CA THR A 81 7.38 25.07 -14.67
C THR A 81 6.86 26.06 -15.73
N ARG A 82 7.31 25.93 -16.98
CA ARG A 82 6.84 26.79 -18.07
C ARG A 82 5.39 26.49 -18.43
N LEU A 83 4.98 25.23 -18.45
CA LEU A 83 3.59 24.82 -18.69
C LEU A 83 2.65 25.38 -17.62
N ILE A 84 3.04 25.34 -16.35
CA ILE A 84 2.28 25.96 -15.24
C ILE A 84 2.20 27.48 -15.42
N THR A 85 3.33 28.13 -15.70
CA THR A 85 3.42 29.60 -15.77
C THR A 85 2.64 30.17 -16.97
N VAL A 86 2.76 29.53 -18.12
CA VAL A 86 2.15 30.00 -19.38
C VAL A 86 0.71 29.52 -19.51
N ASN A 87 0.36 28.40 -18.85
CA ASN A 87 -0.96 27.78 -18.85
C ASN A 87 -1.61 27.73 -20.24
N PRO A 88 -1.00 27.03 -21.22
CA PRO A 88 -1.51 26.98 -22.59
C PRO A 88 -2.89 26.34 -22.66
N SER A 89 -3.81 26.95 -23.43
CA SER A 89 -5.17 26.43 -23.68
C SER A 89 -5.36 26.01 -25.15
N PRO A 90 -5.71 24.74 -25.45
CA PRO A 90 -5.93 23.61 -24.53
C PRO A 90 -4.65 23.11 -23.83
N LYS A 91 -4.84 22.46 -22.67
CA LYS A 91 -3.78 21.80 -21.87
C LYS A 91 -3.13 20.71 -22.73
N PRO A 92 -1.80 20.70 -22.90
CA PRO A 92 -1.12 19.66 -23.66
C PRO A 92 -1.23 18.31 -22.96
N ASP A 93 -1.44 17.27 -23.75
CA ASP A 93 -1.32 15.89 -23.30
C ASP A 93 0.17 15.56 -23.13
N VAL A 94 0.55 15.20 -21.92
CA VAL A 94 1.92 14.90 -21.53
C VAL A 94 1.89 13.57 -20.77
N PRO A 95 2.81 12.63 -21.02
CA PRO A 95 2.88 11.34 -20.32
C PRO A 95 3.40 11.49 -18.89
N ILE A 96 2.71 12.27 -18.05
CA ILE A 96 3.13 12.62 -16.68
C ILE A 96 3.26 11.37 -15.80
N GLU A 97 2.37 10.39 -15.98
CA GLU A 97 2.45 9.12 -15.27
C GLU A 97 3.79 8.40 -15.54
N SER A 98 4.24 8.35 -16.80
CA SER A 98 5.53 7.76 -17.16
C SER A 98 6.70 8.48 -16.50
N VAL A 99 6.64 9.82 -16.42
CA VAL A 99 7.65 10.64 -15.74
C VAL A 99 7.71 10.31 -14.24
N VAL A 100 6.55 10.27 -13.57
CA VAL A 100 6.45 9.93 -12.14
C VAL A 100 6.95 8.52 -11.89
N TRP A 101 6.56 7.54 -12.70
CA TRP A 101 6.99 6.16 -12.50
C TRP A 101 8.48 5.95 -12.75
N GLN A 102 9.07 6.70 -13.68
CA GLN A 102 10.52 6.69 -13.85
C GLN A 102 11.24 7.30 -12.62
N LEU A 103 10.68 8.36 -12.00
CA LEU A 103 11.19 8.89 -10.73
C LEU A 103 11.06 7.88 -9.59
N VAL A 104 9.91 7.19 -9.49
CA VAL A 104 9.72 6.09 -8.51
C VAL A 104 10.78 5.02 -8.70
N ARG A 105 10.99 4.56 -9.94
CA ARG A 105 12.01 3.55 -10.27
C ARG A 105 13.41 4.02 -9.87
N LEU A 106 13.76 5.26 -10.19
CA LEU A 106 15.04 5.86 -9.86
C LEU A 106 15.27 5.93 -8.34
N PHE A 107 14.23 6.23 -7.55
CA PHE A 107 14.31 6.26 -6.09
C PHE A 107 14.18 4.89 -5.42
N SER A 108 13.67 3.88 -6.13
CA SER A 108 13.59 2.50 -5.65
C SER A 108 14.98 1.85 -5.55
N TYR A 109 15.93 2.31 -6.36
CA TYR A 109 17.32 1.84 -6.38
C TYR A 109 18.29 3.03 -6.45
N PRO A 110 18.50 3.75 -5.34
CA PRO A 110 19.39 4.91 -5.33
C PRO A 110 20.84 4.44 -5.45
N HIS A 111 21.35 4.35 -6.69
CA HIS A 111 22.74 3.99 -6.99
C HIS A 111 23.71 5.18 -6.79
N GLU A 112 23.21 6.40 -6.87
CA GLU A 112 24.00 7.63 -6.76
C GLU A 112 23.51 8.50 -5.60
N SER A 113 24.44 9.10 -4.86
CA SER A 113 24.11 10.14 -3.87
C SER A 113 23.57 11.39 -4.57
N GLY A 114 22.71 12.16 -3.89
CA GLY A 114 22.22 13.44 -4.45
C GLY A 114 21.07 13.32 -5.47
N VAL A 115 20.62 12.11 -5.82
CA VAL A 115 19.58 11.89 -6.85
C VAL A 115 18.23 12.52 -6.46
N ARG A 116 17.85 12.41 -5.18
CA ARG A 116 16.63 13.06 -4.65
C ARG A 116 16.71 14.58 -4.78
N GLN A 117 17.84 15.18 -4.41
CA GLN A 117 18.05 16.63 -4.49
C GLN A 117 17.97 17.12 -5.95
N ARG A 118 18.59 16.39 -6.90
CA ARG A 118 18.54 16.73 -8.33
C ARG A 118 17.14 16.65 -8.93
N CYS A 119 16.29 15.77 -8.42
CA CYS A 119 14.93 15.55 -8.92
C CYS A 119 13.84 16.27 -8.10
N ALA A 120 14.19 16.94 -7.00
CA ALA A 120 13.23 17.55 -6.07
C ALA A 120 12.35 18.60 -6.75
N LYS A 121 12.96 19.54 -7.47
CA LYS A 121 12.23 20.62 -8.16
C LYS A 121 11.35 20.10 -9.30
N LEU A 122 11.83 19.12 -10.06
CA LEU A 122 11.00 18.42 -11.05
C LEU A 122 9.77 17.78 -10.40
N THR A 123 9.96 17.08 -9.28
CA THR A 123 8.86 16.40 -8.57
C THR A 123 7.81 17.40 -8.06
N GLN A 124 8.26 18.55 -7.53
CA GLN A 124 7.39 19.64 -7.10
C GLN A 124 6.62 20.26 -8.28
N ALA A 125 7.30 20.49 -9.41
CA ALA A 125 6.64 21.01 -10.61
C ALA A 125 5.57 20.03 -11.14
N ILE A 126 5.83 18.72 -11.12
CA ILE A 126 4.83 17.71 -11.49
C ILE A 126 3.63 17.76 -10.55
N ALA A 127 3.86 17.85 -9.23
CA ALA A 127 2.79 17.92 -8.23
C ALA A 127 1.86 19.13 -8.44
N GLN A 128 2.42 20.27 -8.85
CA GLN A 128 1.65 21.47 -9.17
C GLN A 128 0.91 21.35 -10.50
N TYR A 129 1.52 20.70 -11.51
CA TYR A 129 0.93 20.55 -12.84
C TYR A 129 -0.24 19.55 -12.87
N GLU A 130 -0.15 18.47 -12.08
CA GLU A 130 -1.17 17.42 -12.00
C GLU A 130 -1.33 16.88 -10.57
N PRO A 131 -2.14 17.55 -9.73
CA PRO A 131 -2.33 17.17 -8.31
C PRO A 131 -2.95 15.79 -8.11
N SER A 132 -3.76 15.31 -9.05
CA SER A 132 -4.47 14.02 -8.99
C SER A 132 -3.52 12.82 -8.84
N LEU A 133 -2.31 12.92 -9.41
CA LEU A 133 -1.29 11.85 -9.38
C LEU A 133 -0.84 11.50 -7.97
N ARG A 134 -0.94 12.44 -7.02
CA ARG A 134 -0.59 12.19 -5.62
C ARG A 134 -1.47 11.08 -5.02
N GLN A 135 -2.77 11.08 -5.34
CA GLN A 135 -3.71 10.07 -4.88
C GLN A 135 -3.39 8.71 -5.52
N THR A 136 -3.21 8.68 -6.84
CA THR A 136 -2.86 7.45 -7.58
C THR A 136 -1.57 6.82 -7.05
N LEU A 137 -0.58 7.64 -6.71
CA LEU A 137 0.69 7.17 -6.16
C LEU A 137 0.54 6.64 -4.73
N ARG A 138 -0.26 7.30 -3.87
CA ARG A 138 -0.59 6.79 -2.52
C ARG A 138 -1.30 5.44 -2.59
N GLU A 139 -2.30 5.32 -3.45
CA GLU A 139 -3.04 4.06 -3.64
C GLU A 139 -2.13 2.95 -4.12
N ARG A 140 -1.21 3.26 -5.05
CA ARG A 140 -0.25 2.27 -5.53
C ARG A 140 0.73 1.83 -4.45
N ARG A 141 1.27 2.78 -3.68
CA ARG A 141 2.11 2.48 -2.51
C ARG A 141 1.38 1.55 -1.54
N LYS A 142 0.14 1.90 -1.17
CA LYS A 142 -0.69 1.09 -0.27
C LYS A 142 -0.94 -0.31 -0.82
N SER A 143 -1.15 -0.46 -2.12
CA SER A 143 -1.29 -1.77 -2.78
C SER A 143 -0.03 -2.62 -2.62
N PHE A 144 1.16 -2.04 -2.75
CA PHE A 144 2.42 -2.75 -2.54
C PHE A 144 2.60 -3.15 -1.08
N ASP A 145 2.33 -2.24 -0.13
CA ASP A 145 2.42 -2.51 1.30
C ASP A 145 1.46 -3.64 1.72
N ASN A 146 0.22 -3.60 1.26
CA ASN A 146 -0.78 -4.64 1.51
C ASN A 146 -0.35 -6.01 0.95
N ALA A 147 0.20 -6.05 -0.27
CA ALA A 147 0.68 -7.29 -0.89
C ALA A 147 1.86 -7.88 -0.11
N VAL A 148 2.80 -7.06 0.36
CA VAL A 148 3.92 -7.48 1.21
C VAL A 148 3.43 -7.99 2.57
N GLN A 149 2.47 -7.30 3.18
CA GLN A 149 1.86 -7.74 4.44
C GLN A 149 1.18 -9.11 4.24
N GLY A 150 0.44 -9.30 3.15
CA GLY A 150 -0.18 -10.57 2.79
C GLY A 150 0.82 -11.73 2.72
N LEU A 151 2.01 -11.53 2.15
CA LEU A 151 3.07 -12.54 2.13
C LEU A 151 3.54 -12.94 3.55
N GLY A 152 3.60 -11.98 4.47
CA GLY A 152 4.10 -12.19 5.83
C GLY A 152 3.19 -13.04 6.73
N VAL A 153 1.90 -13.12 6.43
CA VAL A 153 0.89 -13.76 7.31
C VAL A 153 0.75 -15.27 7.08
N HIS A 154 1.21 -15.81 5.94
CA HIS A 154 0.80 -17.16 5.49
C HIS A 154 1.90 -18.21 5.32
N GLY A 155 3.10 -17.95 5.86
CA GLY A 155 4.20 -18.92 5.80
C GLY A 155 3.93 -20.21 6.59
N LEU A 156 3.27 -20.08 7.74
CA LEU A 156 3.08 -21.15 8.72
C LEU A 156 1.68 -21.08 9.35
N THR A 157 1.16 -22.22 9.78
CA THR A 157 -0.07 -22.36 10.56
C THR A 157 0.23 -23.15 11.83
N THR A 158 -0.58 -23.02 12.87
CA THR A 158 -0.41 -23.78 14.11
C THR A 158 -1.05 -25.16 13.99
N ASP A 159 -0.30 -26.19 14.38
CA ASP A 159 -0.87 -27.52 14.58
C ASP A 159 -1.72 -27.60 15.86
N ALA A 160 -2.28 -28.78 16.15
CA ALA A 160 -3.06 -29.01 17.37
C ALA A 160 -2.26 -28.85 18.69
N THR A 161 -0.92 -28.78 18.62
CA THR A 161 -0.03 -28.55 19.77
C THR A 161 0.42 -27.09 19.90
N GLY A 162 0.05 -26.23 18.94
CA GLY A 162 0.47 -24.83 18.87
C GLY A 162 1.80 -24.60 18.17
N GLN A 163 2.43 -25.64 17.60
CA GLN A 163 3.67 -25.54 16.85
C GLN A 163 3.40 -25.01 15.44
N LEU A 164 4.26 -24.11 14.95
CA LEU A 164 4.18 -23.58 13.59
C LEU A 164 4.68 -24.61 12.57
N ILE A 165 3.79 -25.01 11.67
CA ILE A 165 4.03 -25.97 10.57
C ILE A 165 3.58 -25.37 9.24
N SER A 166 4.02 -25.96 8.12
CA SER A 166 3.53 -25.53 6.81
C SER A 166 2.04 -25.86 6.64
N LEU A 167 1.29 -24.98 5.97
CA LEU A 167 -0.14 -25.16 5.71
C LEU A 167 -0.43 -26.48 4.96
N HIS A 168 0.42 -26.84 3.99
CA HIS A 168 0.28 -28.10 3.25
C HIS A 168 0.44 -29.32 4.16
N HIS A 169 1.39 -29.28 5.10
CA HIS A 169 1.57 -30.35 6.06
C HIS A 169 0.36 -30.44 7.01
N ALA A 170 -0.13 -29.31 7.51
CA ALA A 170 -1.31 -29.26 8.36
C ALA A 170 -2.55 -29.84 7.67
N LEU A 171 -2.82 -29.42 6.42
CA LEU A 171 -3.93 -29.94 5.61
C LEU A 171 -3.83 -31.44 5.39
N LYS A 172 -2.64 -31.94 5.03
CA LYS A 172 -2.44 -33.38 4.83
C LYS A 172 -2.71 -34.17 6.10
N THR A 173 -2.15 -33.74 7.23
CA THR A 173 -2.32 -34.41 8.52
C THR A 173 -3.79 -34.41 8.96
N GLU A 174 -4.49 -33.29 8.79
CA GLU A 174 -5.90 -33.19 9.17
C GLU A 174 -6.80 -34.04 8.27
N LEU A 175 -6.59 -34.02 6.95
CA LEU A 175 -7.33 -34.89 6.02
C LEU A 175 -7.15 -36.38 6.33
N GLN A 176 -5.93 -36.80 6.67
CA GLN A 176 -5.66 -38.18 7.07
C GLN A 176 -6.42 -38.54 8.35
N ARG A 177 -6.44 -37.62 9.33
CA ARG A 177 -7.18 -37.79 10.58
C ARG A 177 -8.70 -37.89 10.36
N HIS A 178 -9.26 -37.07 9.46
CA HIS A 178 -10.66 -37.17 9.03
C HIS A 178 -10.97 -38.55 8.43
N LEU A 179 -10.11 -39.04 7.53
CA LEU A 179 -10.28 -40.36 6.91
C LEU A 179 -10.32 -41.46 7.96
N ASP A 180 -9.42 -41.44 8.94
CA ASP A 180 -9.36 -42.47 9.98
C ASP A 180 -10.60 -42.42 10.89
N ILE A 181 -11.04 -41.22 11.29
CA ILE A 181 -12.26 -41.05 12.11
C ILE A 181 -13.50 -41.50 11.34
N TYR A 182 -13.64 -41.14 10.07
CA TYR A 182 -14.78 -41.54 9.26
C TYR A 182 -14.79 -43.05 9.00
N LYS A 183 -13.65 -43.68 8.75
CA LYS A 183 -13.56 -45.15 8.66
C LYS A 183 -14.02 -45.83 9.96
N MET A 184 -13.58 -45.32 11.11
CA MET A 184 -14.02 -45.84 12.42
C MET A 184 -15.53 -45.65 12.64
N ALA A 185 -16.07 -44.48 12.29
CA ALA A 185 -17.49 -44.19 12.44
C ALA A 185 -18.35 -45.05 11.51
N ILE A 186 -17.92 -45.27 10.26
CA ILE A 186 -18.58 -46.16 9.31
C ILE A 186 -18.57 -47.59 9.83
N HIS A 187 -17.43 -48.12 10.29
CA HIS A 187 -17.37 -49.46 10.89
C HIS A 187 -18.33 -49.59 12.09
N LYS A 188 -18.44 -48.53 12.91
CA LYS A 188 -19.39 -48.55 14.03
C LYS A 188 -20.85 -48.53 13.57
N LEU A 189 -21.16 -47.77 12.51
CA LEU A 189 -22.49 -47.79 11.91
C LEU A 189 -22.83 -49.16 11.32
N GLU A 190 -21.87 -49.85 10.71
CA GLU A 190 -22.03 -51.22 10.21
C GLU A 190 -22.35 -52.18 11.37
N GLU A 191 -21.62 -52.13 12.48
CA GLU A 191 -21.92 -52.92 13.70
C GLU A 191 -23.35 -52.66 14.23
N LEU A 192 -23.78 -51.39 14.25
CA LEU A 192 -25.11 -51.00 14.72
C LEU A 192 -26.23 -51.41 13.73
N SER A 193 -25.93 -51.40 12.43
CA SER A 193 -26.88 -51.77 11.37
C SER A 193 -27.22 -53.26 11.38
N MET A 194 -26.28 -54.12 11.79
CA MET A 194 -26.52 -55.56 11.94
C MET A 194 -27.64 -55.88 12.95
N VAL A 195 -27.89 -54.98 13.90
CA VAL A 195 -28.95 -55.11 14.92
C VAL A 195 -30.34 -54.73 14.36
N THR A 196 -30.41 -53.98 13.25
CA THR A 196 -31.65 -53.36 12.74
C THR A 196 -32.13 -53.89 11.38
N ALA A 197 -31.37 -54.78 10.73
CA ALA A 197 -31.55 -55.20 9.34
C ALA A 197 -32.84 -56.00 9.02
N HIS A 198 -33.68 -56.36 9.99
CA HIS A 198 -34.74 -57.35 9.77
C HIS A 198 -36.17 -56.82 9.50
N GLN A 199 -36.43 -55.51 9.42
CA GLN A 199 -37.81 -55.03 9.20
C GLN A 199 -37.91 -53.73 8.41
N ASP A 200 -38.93 -53.69 7.54
CA ASP A 200 -39.35 -52.50 6.79
C ASP A 200 -39.66 -51.33 7.75
N PRO A 201 -38.89 -50.23 7.69
CA PRO A 201 -39.00 -49.10 8.63
C PRO A 201 -40.37 -48.42 8.62
N ALA A 202 -41.08 -48.46 7.49
CA ALA A 202 -42.33 -47.73 7.29
C ALA A 202 -43.56 -48.47 7.84
N HIS A 203 -43.59 -49.80 7.73
CA HIS A 203 -44.79 -50.61 8.06
C HIS A 203 -45.00 -50.88 9.56
N SER A 204 -43.98 -50.66 10.40
CA SER A 204 -43.99 -51.04 11.82
C SER A 204 -43.90 -49.86 12.79
N SER A 205 -43.81 -48.61 12.30
CA SER A 205 -43.34 -47.49 13.14
C SER A 205 -44.25 -47.19 14.34
N HIS A 206 -45.59 -47.28 14.20
CA HIS A 206 -46.50 -46.98 15.31
C HIS A 206 -46.58 -48.12 16.34
N GLN A 207 -46.63 -49.39 15.90
CA GLN A 207 -46.58 -50.55 16.79
C GLN A 207 -45.22 -50.68 17.48
N ARG A 208 -44.13 -50.41 16.77
CA ARG A 208 -42.78 -50.36 17.31
C ARG A 208 -42.65 -49.24 18.35
N LEU A 209 -43.21 -48.05 18.11
CA LEU A 209 -43.23 -46.97 19.08
C LEU A 209 -43.91 -47.38 20.39
N LEU A 210 -45.02 -48.13 20.30
CA LEU A 210 -45.76 -48.64 21.46
C LEU A 210 -45.05 -49.80 22.18
N ALA A 211 -44.15 -50.51 21.49
CA ALA A 211 -43.40 -51.65 22.03
C ALA A 211 -42.01 -51.27 22.59
N ILE A 212 -41.54 -50.04 22.36
CA ILE A 212 -40.26 -49.55 22.89
C ILE A 212 -40.34 -49.49 24.42
N ASN A 213 -39.42 -50.20 25.08
CA ASN A 213 -39.28 -50.17 26.52
C ASN A 213 -38.13 -49.24 26.96
N TYR A 214 -38.00 -49.01 28.27
CA TYR A 214 -36.94 -48.17 28.84
C TYR A 214 -35.52 -48.65 28.45
N GLY A 215 -35.28 -49.96 28.42
CA GLY A 215 -34.01 -50.55 28.04
C GLY A 215 -33.63 -50.25 26.59
N ASP A 216 -34.59 -50.30 25.66
CA ASP A 216 -34.38 -49.97 24.25
C ASP A 216 -34.00 -48.49 24.07
N ILE A 217 -34.64 -47.59 24.83
CA ILE A 217 -34.31 -46.16 24.81
C ILE A 217 -32.91 -45.92 25.35
N GLN A 218 -32.56 -46.58 26.46
CA GLN A 218 -31.22 -46.48 27.05
C GLN A 218 -30.14 -46.97 26.08
N GLN A 219 -30.36 -48.11 25.41
CA GLN A 219 -29.43 -48.64 24.42
C GLN A 219 -29.27 -47.68 23.23
N ARG A 220 -30.38 -47.19 22.66
CA ARG A 220 -30.34 -46.20 21.57
C ARG A 220 -29.59 -44.92 21.96
N LEU A 221 -29.80 -44.44 23.19
CA LEU A 221 -29.10 -43.27 23.71
C LEU A 221 -27.59 -43.52 23.78
N ILE A 222 -27.17 -44.68 24.29
CA ILE A 222 -25.76 -45.07 24.35
C ILE A 222 -25.16 -45.09 22.95
N GLU A 223 -25.79 -45.80 22.00
CA GLU A 223 -25.31 -45.94 20.63
C GLU A 223 -25.18 -44.60 19.91
N ASN A 224 -26.23 -43.76 19.98
CA ASN A 224 -26.23 -42.42 19.41
C ASN A 224 -25.17 -41.53 20.07
N LYS A 225 -25.00 -41.62 21.39
CA LYS A 225 -23.99 -40.83 22.10
C LYS A 225 -22.58 -41.28 21.74
N THR A 226 -22.35 -42.57 21.55
CA THR A 226 -21.07 -43.10 21.07
C THR A 226 -20.74 -42.56 19.67
N LEU A 227 -21.68 -42.62 18.73
CA LEU A 227 -21.51 -42.05 17.39
C LEU A 227 -21.25 -40.54 17.42
N LEU A 228 -22.05 -39.79 18.17
CA LEU A 228 -21.89 -38.35 18.32
C LEU A 228 -20.51 -38.00 18.88
N THR A 229 -20.03 -38.73 19.88
CA THR A 229 -18.71 -38.46 20.50
C THR A 229 -17.55 -38.78 19.54
N MET A 230 -17.74 -39.70 18.60
CA MET A 230 -16.75 -39.95 17.55
C MET A 230 -16.71 -38.84 16.50
N LEU A 231 -17.88 -38.31 16.13
CA LEU A 231 -18.04 -37.33 15.05
C LEU A 231 -17.95 -35.86 15.51
N ASP A 232 -18.10 -35.56 16.79
CA ASP A 232 -17.96 -34.20 17.34
C ASP A 232 -16.54 -33.97 17.89
N LYS A 233 -15.52 -34.32 17.10
CA LYS A 233 -14.11 -34.12 17.47
C LYS A 233 -13.60 -32.76 16.96
N PRO A 234 -12.75 -32.04 17.73
CA PRO A 234 -12.15 -30.78 17.29
C PRO A 234 -11.39 -30.88 15.96
N ALA A 235 -10.73 -32.02 15.73
CA ALA A 235 -10.10 -32.38 14.46
C ALA A 235 -11.03 -32.14 13.27
N LEU A 236 -12.28 -32.62 13.38
CA LEU A 236 -13.28 -32.51 12.32
C LEU A 236 -13.71 -31.06 12.02
N LYS A 237 -13.36 -30.11 12.90
CA LYS A 237 -13.65 -28.67 12.76
C LYS A 237 -12.42 -27.87 12.28
N GLN A 238 -11.20 -28.39 12.46
CA GLN A 238 -9.97 -27.69 12.11
C GLN A 238 -9.78 -27.57 10.59
N LEU A 239 -10.24 -28.56 9.82
CA LEU A 239 -10.12 -28.56 8.37
C LEU A 239 -10.74 -27.30 7.72
N ALA A 240 -11.89 -26.83 8.21
CA ALA A 240 -12.55 -25.63 7.68
C ALA A 240 -11.65 -24.38 7.81
N CYS A 241 -11.02 -24.20 8.98
CA CYS A 241 -10.07 -23.10 9.21
C CYS A 241 -8.82 -23.22 8.32
N LEU A 242 -8.29 -24.44 8.11
CA LEU A 242 -7.16 -24.65 7.22
C LEU A 242 -7.50 -24.35 5.75
N VAL A 243 -8.71 -24.67 5.31
CA VAL A 243 -9.21 -24.34 3.96
C VAL A 243 -9.40 -22.83 3.81
N GLU A 244 -9.93 -22.14 4.80
CA GLU A 244 -10.03 -20.67 4.80
C GLU A 244 -8.65 -20.00 4.70
N ASN A 245 -7.68 -20.49 5.48
CA ASN A 245 -6.29 -20.03 5.39
C ASN A 245 -5.68 -20.27 4.00
N LEU A 246 -5.97 -21.41 3.37
CA LEU A 246 -5.52 -21.69 2.00
C LEU A 246 -6.16 -20.72 1.00
N SER A 247 -7.46 -20.47 1.13
CA SER A 247 -8.18 -19.51 0.30
C SER A 247 -7.57 -18.11 0.41
N GLN A 248 -7.33 -17.62 1.63
CA GLN A 248 -6.73 -16.31 1.84
C GLN A 248 -5.31 -16.22 1.26
N ARG A 249 -4.53 -17.30 1.38
CA ARG A 249 -3.19 -17.36 0.80
C ARG A 249 -3.22 -17.27 -0.73
N VAL A 250 -4.17 -17.93 -1.38
CA VAL A 250 -4.36 -17.83 -2.84
C VAL A 250 -4.67 -16.40 -3.26
N GLU A 251 -5.56 -15.71 -2.55
CA GLU A 251 -5.87 -14.30 -2.87
C GLU A 251 -4.67 -13.37 -2.66
N ASN A 252 -3.89 -13.61 -1.61
CA ASN A 252 -2.69 -12.82 -1.35
C ASN A 252 -1.60 -13.05 -2.42
N ASP A 253 -1.40 -14.30 -2.85
CA ASP A 253 -0.47 -14.62 -3.94
C ASP A 253 -0.93 -13.97 -5.27
N LYS A 254 -2.23 -13.93 -5.56
CA LYS A 254 -2.78 -13.20 -6.72
C LYS A 254 -2.47 -11.71 -6.66
N GLU A 255 -2.69 -11.05 -5.53
CA GLU A 255 -2.42 -9.62 -5.38
C GLU A 255 -0.91 -9.32 -5.49
N VAL A 256 -0.05 -10.20 -4.98
CA VAL A 256 1.41 -10.09 -5.17
C VAL A 256 1.76 -10.18 -6.65
N LEU A 257 1.24 -11.19 -7.37
CA LEU A 257 1.51 -11.36 -8.81
C LEU A 257 1.02 -10.17 -9.63
N LYS A 258 -0.14 -9.61 -9.28
CA LYS A 258 -0.68 -8.39 -9.89
C LYS A 258 0.24 -7.19 -9.66
N CYS A 259 0.73 -6.99 -8.43
CA CYS A 259 1.67 -5.92 -8.09
C CYS A 259 3.02 -6.10 -8.81
N VAL A 260 3.59 -7.31 -8.81
CA VAL A 260 4.83 -7.63 -9.54
C VAL A 260 4.65 -7.44 -11.04
N GLY A 261 3.49 -7.83 -11.59
CA GLY A 261 3.14 -7.62 -12.99
C GLY A 261 3.04 -6.14 -13.36
N GLN A 262 2.54 -5.29 -12.44
CA GLN A 262 2.57 -3.83 -12.62
C GLN A 262 4.01 -3.31 -12.65
N VAL A 263 4.86 -3.74 -11.71
CA VAL A 263 6.28 -3.37 -11.70
C VAL A 263 6.97 -3.80 -13.00
N LYS A 264 6.71 -5.01 -13.51
CA LYS A 264 7.26 -5.48 -14.79
C LYS A 264 6.89 -4.59 -15.98
N ARG A 265 5.66 -4.06 -16.01
CA ARG A 265 5.22 -3.14 -17.07
C ARG A 265 5.92 -1.79 -17.01
N LEU A 266 6.23 -1.32 -15.80
CA LEU A 266 6.90 -0.03 -15.58
C LEU A 266 8.43 -0.13 -15.74
N ASP A 267 9.01 -1.27 -15.37
CA ASP A 267 10.43 -1.56 -15.48
C ASP A 267 10.66 -2.96 -16.07
N GLY A 268 10.81 -3.02 -17.39
CA GLY A 268 11.14 -4.25 -18.10
C GLY A 268 12.50 -4.86 -17.69
N LYS A 269 13.38 -4.09 -17.03
CA LYS A 269 14.69 -4.53 -16.53
C LYS A 269 14.66 -4.93 -15.05
N ALA A 270 13.49 -4.92 -14.39
CA ALA A 270 13.35 -5.20 -12.95
C ALA A 270 13.78 -6.63 -12.53
N CYS A 271 14.10 -7.52 -13.49
CA CYS A 271 14.59 -8.89 -13.27
C CYS A 271 13.77 -9.65 -12.22
N ILE A 272 12.44 -9.63 -12.42
CA ILE A 272 11.45 -10.13 -11.45
C ILE A 272 11.62 -11.61 -11.08
N GLU A 273 12.27 -12.40 -11.95
CA GLU A 273 12.50 -13.83 -11.74
C GLU A 273 13.65 -14.12 -10.76
N LYS A 274 14.62 -13.20 -10.64
CA LYS A 274 15.80 -13.38 -9.79
C LYS A 274 15.68 -12.66 -8.45
N ARG A 275 14.69 -11.79 -8.28
CA ARG A 275 14.53 -10.96 -7.08
C ARG A 275 13.39 -11.47 -6.21
N PRO A 276 13.55 -11.51 -4.86
CA PRO A 276 12.44 -11.78 -3.97
C PRO A 276 11.30 -10.78 -4.18
N ALA A 277 10.08 -11.29 -4.39
CA ALA A 277 8.91 -10.46 -4.68
C ALA A 277 8.66 -9.40 -3.58
N ALA A 278 8.77 -9.79 -2.30
CA ALA A 278 8.58 -8.86 -1.19
C ALA A 278 9.59 -7.70 -1.25
N GLY A 279 10.88 -8.00 -1.45
CA GLY A 279 11.93 -6.99 -1.57
C GLY A 279 11.75 -6.09 -2.80
N LEU A 280 11.29 -6.64 -3.93
CA LEU A 280 10.95 -5.85 -5.11
C LEU A 280 9.83 -4.84 -4.80
N LEU A 281 8.72 -5.30 -4.22
CA LEU A 281 7.58 -4.45 -3.88
C LEU A 281 7.92 -3.40 -2.83
N MET A 282 8.69 -3.77 -1.79
CA MET A 282 9.15 -2.83 -0.77
C MET A 282 10.02 -1.70 -1.34
N ASN A 283 10.93 -2.01 -2.29
CA ASN A 283 11.74 -1.00 -2.94
C ASN A 283 10.87 -0.02 -3.75
N PHE A 284 9.89 -0.53 -4.50
CA PHE A 284 8.97 0.32 -5.26
C PHE A 284 8.03 1.12 -4.34
N ALA A 285 7.57 0.55 -3.22
CA ALA A 285 6.82 1.29 -2.20
C ALA A 285 7.65 2.43 -1.60
N GLN A 286 8.94 2.19 -1.31
CA GLN A 286 9.87 3.21 -0.87
C GLN A 286 10.13 4.28 -1.95
N GLY A 287 10.19 3.89 -3.22
CA GLY A 287 10.27 4.83 -4.35
C GLY A 287 9.04 5.73 -4.43
N CYS A 288 7.84 5.17 -4.28
CA CYS A 288 6.59 5.93 -4.21
C CYS A 288 6.62 6.92 -3.04
N GLU A 289 7.05 6.46 -1.87
CA GLU A 289 7.17 7.30 -0.68
C GLU A 289 8.16 8.45 -0.88
N ALA A 290 9.31 8.19 -1.48
CA ALA A 290 10.29 9.23 -1.78
C ALA A 290 9.74 10.31 -2.72
N VAL A 291 8.96 9.93 -3.74
CA VAL A 291 8.28 10.89 -4.61
C VAL A 291 7.23 11.68 -3.82
N LEU A 292 6.37 11.01 -3.04
CA LEU A 292 5.32 11.66 -2.23
C LEU A 292 5.89 12.69 -1.25
N GLN A 293 7.02 12.38 -0.61
CA GLN A 293 7.73 13.30 0.29
C GLN A 293 8.21 14.55 -0.45
N LEU A 294 8.76 14.39 -1.67
CA LEU A 294 9.24 15.51 -2.49
C LEU A 294 8.09 16.35 -3.08
N MET A 295 6.90 15.77 -3.28
CA MET A 295 5.71 16.51 -3.69
C MET A 295 5.18 17.46 -2.58
N GLY A 296 5.68 17.35 -1.34
CA GLY A 296 5.32 18.21 -0.21
C GLY A 296 4.02 17.81 0.51
N PRO A 297 3.61 18.54 1.55
CA PRO A 297 2.32 18.36 2.21
C PRO A 297 1.17 18.84 1.29
N GLU A 298 0.00 18.25 1.48
CA GLU A 298 -1.20 18.58 0.69
C GLU A 298 -1.66 19.99 1.06
N SER A 299 -1.63 20.92 0.10
CA SER A 299 -2.24 22.23 0.31
C SER A 299 -3.76 22.03 0.35
N LEU A 300 -4.35 22.18 1.55
CA LEU A 300 -5.80 22.30 1.69
C LEU A 300 -6.30 23.43 0.76
N PRO A 301 -7.45 23.26 0.08
CA PRO A 301 -8.01 24.33 -0.73
C PRO A 301 -8.39 25.52 0.16
N THR A 302 -7.76 26.66 -0.07
CA THR A 302 -7.97 27.93 0.64
C THR A 302 -9.22 28.65 0.12
N SER A 303 -10.16 28.94 1.02
CA SER A 303 -11.21 29.96 0.83
C SER A 303 -10.65 31.38 1.09
N PRO A 304 -11.23 32.46 0.51
CA PRO A 304 -10.53 33.74 0.37
C PRO A 304 -10.79 34.76 1.49
N THR A 305 -9.87 35.76 1.53
CA THR A 305 -9.93 37.09 2.17
C THR A 305 -9.77 37.13 3.70
N ALA A 306 -8.98 38.02 4.32
CA ALA A 306 -8.81 39.43 4.02
C ALA A 306 -7.41 40.01 4.37
N ILE A 307 -7.14 41.13 3.71
CA ILE A 307 -5.98 42.03 3.77
C ILE A 307 -5.97 42.80 5.09
N CYS A 308 -4.79 43.07 5.67
CA CYS A 308 -4.44 44.37 6.26
C CYS A 308 -2.91 44.60 6.30
N LYS A 309 -2.53 45.85 6.01
CA LYS A 309 -1.17 46.37 5.84
C LYS A 309 -0.62 46.91 7.17
N GLY A 310 0.71 46.93 7.31
CA GLY A 310 1.42 48.15 7.75
C GLY A 310 2.37 48.09 8.96
N SER A 311 3.65 48.35 8.65
CA SER A 311 4.70 49.07 9.42
C SER A 311 5.58 48.39 10.48
N ASN A 312 6.86 48.27 10.10
CA ASN A 312 8.15 48.30 10.82
C ASN A 312 8.18 48.48 12.35
N SER A 313 8.93 47.64 13.07
CA SER A 313 10.36 47.85 13.40
C SER A 313 10.90 46.76 14.34
N SER A 314 12.17 46.41 14.13
CA SER A 314 13.04 45.48 14.85
C SER A 314 12.94 45.41 16.39
N ASN A 315 12.91 44.19 16.94
CA ASN A 315 13.91 43.74 17.92
C ASN A 315 13.80 42.23 18.21
N SER A 316 14.96 41.58 18.31
CA SER A 316 15.17 40.17 18.65
C SER A 316 14.90 39.90 20.13
N SER A 317 14.14 38.86 20.47
CA SER A 317 14.31 38.06 21.69
C SER A 317 13.32 36.89 21.71
N ASP A 318 13.79 35.75 22.24
CA ASP A 318 13.08 34.49 22.48
C ASP A 318 11.63 34.61 22.96
N GLY A 319 10.77 33.76 22.41
CA GLY A 319 9.41 33.51 22.93
C GLY A 319 8.49 32.92 21.86
N TYR A 320 8.46 31.59 21.71
CA TYR A 320 7.41 30.89 20.97
C TYR A 320 6.39 30.31 21.95
N HIS A 321 5.28 31.02 22.07
CA HIS A 321 3.94 30.52 22.38
C HIS A 321 3.00 31.36 21.49
N SER A 322 1.90 30.91 20.91
CA SER A 322 1.31 29.62 20.58
C SER A 322 0.12 30.03 19.70
N ASP A 323 -0.11 29.37 18.57
CA ASP A 323 -1.47 29.13 18.09
C ASP A 323 -1.52 27.62 17.85
N ASP A 324 -1.51 26.92 18.98
CA ASP A 324 -1.39 25.47 19.12
C ASP A 324 -2.56 24.94 19.95
N SER A 325 -3.77 25.40 19.64
CA SER A 325 -4.98 25.05 20.41
C SER A 325 -5.42 23.60 20.24
N ASN A 326 -4.72 22.78 19.45
CA ASN A 326 -5.07 21.39 19.19
C ASN A 326 -3.93 20.41 19.49
N SER A 327 -2.70 20.89 19.83
CA SER A 327 -1.61 20.00 20.25
C SER A 327 -1.56 19.83 21.77
N GLU A 328 -1.93 20.86 22.55
CA GLU A 328 -1.89 20.81 24.02
C GLU A 328 -2.90 19.79 24.55
N GLU A 329 -4.14 19.78 24.06
CA GLU A 329 -5.15 18.77 24.45
C GLU A 329 -4.70 17.34 24.12
N THR A 330 -4.04 17.13 22.96
CA THR A 330 -3.51 15.82 22.58
C THR A 330 -2.31 15.41 23.43
N SER A 331 -1.47 16.36 23.84
CA SER A 331 -0.30 16.14 24.68
C SER A 331 -0.70 15.84 26.14
N GLU A 332 -1.70 16.54 26.66
CA GLU A 332 -2.27 16.29 27.98
C GLU A 332 -2.97 14.94 28.04
N MET A 333 -3.77 14.58 27.03
CA MET A 333 -4.40 13.26 26.95
C MET A 333 -3.38 12.12 26.84
N VAL A 334 -2.30 12.28 26.07
CA VAL A 334 -1.22 11.29 25.99
C VAL A 334 -0.52 11.14 27.35
N THR A 335 -0.36 12.24 28.08
CA THR A 335 0.24 12.23 29.43
C THR A 335 -0.65 11.54 30.45
N GLN A 336 -1.96 11.84 30.46
CA GLN A 336 -2.95 11.17 31.32
C GLN A 336 -3.05 9.67 31.01
N TYR A 337 -3.03 9.28 29.73
CA TYR A 337 -3.00 7.87 29.30
C TYR A 337 -1.77 7.14 29.83
N ARG A 338 -0.61 7.78 29.74
CA ARG A 338 0.66 7.22 30.24
C ARG A 338 0.60 6.99 31.74
N THR A 339 0.08 7.94 32.50
CA THR A 339 -0.08 7.83 33.96
C THR A 339 -1.05 6.70 34.31
N LEU A 340 -2.22 6.64 33.66
CA LEU A 340 -3.22 5.60 33.91
C LEU A 340 -2.69 4.18 33.62
N TYR A 341 -1.89 4.01 32.56
CA TYR A 341 -1.23 2.74 32.29
C TYR A 341 -0.19 2.38 33.36
N LEU A 342 0.66 3.34 33.75
CA LEU A 342 1.73 3.07 34.71
C LEU A 342 1.19 2.74 36.11
N GLU A 343 0.12 3.41 36.53
CA GLU A 343 -0.51 3.20 37.84
C GLU A 343 -1.24 1.85 37.91
N ASN A 344 -2.05 1.51 36.91
CA ASN A 344 -2.97 0.37 37.00
C ASN A 344 -2.44 -0.94 36.39
N ARG A 345 -1.30 -0.88 35.68
CA ARG A 345 -0.71 -2.06 35.00
C ARG A 345 -0.42 -3.22 35.94
N ALA A 346 0.16 -2.94 37.11
CA ALA A 346 0.59 -3.97 38.04
C ALA A 346 -0.63 -4.72 38.60
N ASP A 347 -1.59 -3.98 39.14
CA ASP A 347 -2.82 -4.51 39.73
C ASP A 347 -3.68 -5.25 38.68
N THR A 348 -3.73 -4.75 37.45
CA THR A 348 -4.46 -5.41 36.36
C THR A 348 -3.79 -6.72 35.96
N LEU A 349 -2.45 -6.76 35.90
CA LEU A 349 -1.73 -8.00 35.61
C LEU A 349 -1.87 -9.02 36.75
N GLU A 350 -1.87 -8.56 38.00
CA GLU A 350 -2.10 -9.41 39.17
C GLU A 350 -3.52 -10.02 39.16
N ALA A 351 -4.54 -9.21 38.83
CA ALA A 351 -5.91 -9.70 38.65
C ALA A 351 -6.02 -10.72 37.49
N LEU A 352 -5.30 -10.50 36.38
CA LEU A 352 -5.24 -11.43 35.26
C LEU A 352 -4.46 -12.71 35.57
N ASP A 353 -3.49 -12.66 36.49
CA ASP A 353 -2.77 -13.81 37.01
C ASP A 353 -3.63 -14.67 37.95
N GLY A 354 -4.59 -14.05 38.64
CA GLY A 354 -5.59 -14.72 39.47
C GLY A 354 -6.61 -15.57 38.68
N LEU A 355 -6.72 -15.37 37.36
CA LEU A 355 -7.65 -16.11 36.52
C LEU A 355 -7.06 -17.46 36.07
N PRO A 356 -7.65 -18.62 36.46
CA PRO A 356 -7.10 -19.94 36.17
C PRO A 356 -6.92 -20.22 34.67
N GLN A 357 -7.80 -19.64 33.86
CA GLN A 357 -7.83 -19.80 32.40
C GLN A 357 -6.69 -19.05 31.68
N LEU A 358 -6.05 -18.07 32.35
CA LEU A 358 -5.02 -17.23 31.75
C LEU A 358 -3.61 -17.55 32.26
N ARG A 359 -3.45 -18.43 33.25
CA ARG A 359 -2.16 -18.72 33.93
C ARG A 359 -0.95 -18.85 33.01
N HIS A 360 -1.09 -19.54 31.87
CA HIS A 360 0.03 -19.85 30.97
C HIS A 360 0.12 -18.97 29.72
N VAL A 361 -0.74 -17.95 29.58
CA VAL A 361 -0.88 -17.18 28.32
C VAL A 361 -0.47 -15.72 28.50
N GLN A 362 0.82 -15.49 28.76
CA GLN A 362 1.36 -14.15 29.06
C GLN A 362 1.15 -13.12 27.94
N ASN A 363 1.25 -13.55 26.68
CA ASN A 363 0.99 -12.68 25.52
C ASN A 363 -0.49 -12.24 25.42
N LEU A 364 -1.43 -13.08 25.87
CA LEU A 364 -2.85 -12.73 25.87
C LEU A 364 -3.17 -11.73 26.98
N LYS A 365 -2.56 -11.87 28.17
CA LYS A 365 -2.69 -10.90 29.26
C LYS A 365 -2.22 -9.51 28.85
N ALA A 366 -1.07 -9.41 28.18
CA ALA A 366 -0.56 -8.15 27.66
C ALA A 366 -1.52 -7.52 26.62
N LYS A 367 -2.12 -8.34 25.75
CA LYS A 367 -3.12 -7.87 24.77
C LYS A 367 -4.44 -7.42 25.41
N ILE A 368 -4.91 -8.12 26.45
CA ILE A 368 -6.10 -7.74 27.22
C ILE A 368 -5.86 -6.41 27.93
N LEU A 369 -4.71 -6.28 28.62
CA LEU A 369 -4.30 -5.03 29.27
C LEU A 369 -4.28 -3.87 28.27
N PHE A 370 -3.62 -4.04 27.13
CA PHE A 370 -3.56 -3.01 26.10
C PHE A 370 -4.96 -2.67 25.53
N SER A 371 -5.81 -3.67 25.32
CA SER A 371 -7.16 -3.47 24.77
C SER A 371 -8.06 -2.70 25.73
N ILE A 372 -8.03 -3.00 27.02
CA ILE A 372 -8.82 -2.29 28.04
C ILE A 372 -8.44 -0.81 28.05
N ILE A 373 -7.15 -0.50 28.01
CA ILE A 373 -6.66 0.89 28.10
C ILE A 373 -6.99 1.66 26.82
N VAL A 374 -6.88 1.03 25.64
CA VAL A 374 -7.31 1.64 24.37
C VAL A 374 -8.82 1.90 24.36
N VAL A 375 -9.63 0.99 24.91
CA VAL A 375 -11.09 1.18 25.00
C VAL A 375 -11.42 2.33 25.96
N SER A 376 -10.79 2.38 27.14
CA SER A 376 -10.97 3.48 28.11
C SER A 376 -10.56 4.83 27.52
N PHE A 377 -9.48 4.86 26.74
CA PHE A 377 -9.04 6.06 26.03
C PHE A 377 -10.07 6.53 25.00
N ARG A 378 -10.57 5.61 24.16
CA ARG A 378 -11.59 5.94 23.16
C ARG A 378 -12.89 6.43 23.81
N TYR A 379 -13.22 5.93 24.99
CA TYR A 379 -14.38 6.38 25.75
C TYR A 379 -14.20 7.82 26.26
N MET A 380 -13.03 8.18 26.80
CA MET A 380 -12.78 9.57 27.24
C MET A 380 -12.67 10.58 26.09
N VAL A 381 -12.20 10.17 24.91
CA VAL A 381 -12.10 11.06 23.74
C VAL A 381 -13.48 11.32 23.10
N GLN A 382 -14.48 10.50 23.40
CA GLN A 382 -15.85 10.62 22.86
C GLN A 382 -16.88 11.20 23.84
N ALA A 383 -16.52 11.36 25.12
CA ALA A 383 -17.34 11.95 26.17
C ALA A 383 -16.94 13.42 26.37
#